data_AF-A0ABD0PYE2-F1
#
_entry.id   AF-A0ABD0PYE2-F1
#
_cell.length_a   1.000
_cell.length_b   1.000
_cell.length_c   1.000
_cell.angle_alpha   90.00
_cell.angle_beta   90.00
_cell.angle_gamma   90.00
#
_symmetry.space_group_name_H-M   'P 1'
#
loop_
_entity.id
_entity.type
_entity.pdbx_description
1 polymer ?
#
loop_
_entity_poly.entity_id
_entity_poly.type
_entity_poly.pdbx_seq_one_letter_code
_entity_poly.pdbx_strand_id
1 'polypeptide(L)' 'KQNLDLSRQAKFASTPSFALFVTLKNVVCKIGEDAEVLMSLYDPIESKFI' A
#
# COMPACT_ATOMS: atom_id res chain seq x y z
N LYS A 1 -26.31 7.29 -5.31
CA LYS A 1 -24.86 7.55 -5.48
C LYS A 1 -23.96 6.33 -5.21
N GLN A 2 -24.43 5.23 -4.62
CA GLN A 2 -23.63 4.01 -4.36
C GLN A 2 -23.12 3.25 -5.60
N ASN A 3 -23.78 3.38 -6.76
CA ASN A 3 -23.48 2.54 -7.93
C ASN A 3 -22.14 2.92 -8.64
N LEU A 4 -21.66 4.15 -8.44
CA LEU A 4 -20.40 4.64 -9.04
C LEU A 4 -19.15 4.03 -8.37
N ASP A 5 -19.19 3.79 -7.05
CA ASP A 5 -18.06 3.22 -6.31
C ASP A 5 -17.83 1.74 -6.66
N LEU A 6 -18.92 0.98 -6.84
CA LEU A 6 -18.86 -0.42 -7.25
C LEU A 6 -18.22 -0.60 -8.63
N SER A 7 -18.55 0.32 -9.55
CA SER A 7 -18.00 0.37 -10.92
C SER A 7 -16.50 0.71 -10.94
N ARG A 8 -16.04 1.54 -10.01
CA ARG A 8 -14.61 1.86 -9.84
C ARG A 8 -13.85 0.68 -9.23
N GLN A 9 -14.38 0.07 -8.16
CA GLN A 9 -13.78 -1.12 -7.54
C GLN A 9 -13.62 -2.30 -8.52
N ALA A 10 -14.61 -2.53 -9.37
CA ALA A 10 -14.56 -3.60 -10.37
C ALA A 10 -13.43 -3.43 -11.41
N LYS A 11 -13.08 -2.18 -11.76
CA LYS A 11 -11.97 -1.89 -12.70
C LYS A 11 -10.58 -2.14 -12.10
N PHE A 12 -10.44 -1.96 -10.78
CA PHE A 12 -9.21 -2.31 -10.08
C PHE A 12 -9.04 -3.82 -9.96
N ALA A 13 -10.14 -4.58 -9.80
CA ALA A 13 -10.09 -6.04 -9.75
C ALA A 13 -9.69 -6.70 -11.09
N SER A 14 -9.92 -6.03 -12.23
CA SER A 14 -9.61 -6.56 -13.56
C SER A 14 -8.18 -6.30 -14.06
N THR A 15 -7.39 -5.49 -13.34
CA THR A 15 -6.02 -5.12 -13.73
C THR A 15 -5.04 -5.70 -12.72
N PRO A 16 -4.00 -6.44 -13.13
CA PRO A 16 -2.97 -6.89 -12.19
C PRO A 16 -2.28 -5.66 -11.57
N SER A 17 -2.57 -5.38 -10.30
CA SER A 17 -1.90 -4.33 -9.54
C SER A 17 -0.70 -4.94 -8.83
N PHE A 18 0.51 -4.59 -9.26
CA PHE A 18 1.73 -4.93 -8.53
C PHE A 18 1.86 -3.98 -7.33
N ALA A 19 1.81 -4.52 -6.12
CA ALA A 19 2.04 -3.75 -4.90
C ALA A 19 3.52 -3.86 -4.51
N LEU A 20 4.16 -2.72 -4.24
CA LEU A 20 5.53 -2.66 -3.76
C LEU A 20 5.52 -2.50 -2.24
N PHE A 21 6.13 -3.44 -1.54
CA PHE A 21 6.29 -3.40 -0.09
C PHE A 21 7.76 -3.27 0.31
N VAL A 22 8.01 -2.51 1.36
CA VAL A 22 9.34 -2.37 1.98
C VAL A 22 9.27 -2.66 3.47
N THR A 23 10.28 -3.36 3.97
CA THR A 23 10.49 -3.58 5.40
C THR A 23 11.54 -2.59 5.90
N LEU A 24 11.22 -1.81 6.92
CA LEU A 24 12.14 -0.89 7.57
C LEU A 24 12.53 -1.41 8.96
N LYS A 25 13.84 -1.43 9.21
CA LYS A 25 14.43 -1.64 10.53
C LYS A 25 15.13 -0.36 10.97
N ASN A 26 14.67 0.25 12.05
CA ASN A 26 15.33 1.41 12.65
C ASN A 26 16.41 0.92 13.62
N VAL A 27 17.66 1.31 13.38
CA VAL A 27 18.81 0.92 14.20
C VAL A 27 19.32 2.04 15.11
N VAL A 28 18.79 3.26 14.96
CA VAL A 28 19.28 4.49 15.62
C VAL A 28 18.36 4.90 16.78
N CYS A 29 17.04 4.78 16.59
CA CYS A 29 16.07 4.95 17.66
C CYS A 29 15.73 3.56 18.19
N LYS A 30 15.79 3.36 19.50
CA LYS A 30 15.36 2.14 20.21
C LYS A 30 13.84 1.91 20.11
N ILE A 31 13.25 1.94 18.92
CA ILE A 31 11.89 1.47 18.67
C ILE A 31 12.02 -0.02 18.43
N GLY A 32 11.83 -0.77 19.52
CA GLY A 32 12.00 -2.20 19.57
C GLY A 32 13.23 -2.62 20.37
N GLU A 33 13.10 -3.79 20.97
CA GLU A 33 14.21 -4.73 20.95
C GLU A 33 14.21 -5.50 19.61
N ASP A 34 13.09 -5.56 18.85
CA ASP A 34 13.03 -6.11 17.48
C ASP A 34 11.73 -5.74 16.73
N ALA A 35 11.50 -4.46 16.44
CA ALA A 35 10.32 -4.04 15.67
C ALA A 35 10.68 -3.79 14.19
N GLU A 36 9.96 -4.45 13.29
CA GLU A 36 10.05 -4.25 11.84
C GLU A 36 8.74 -3.64 11.32
N VAL A 37 8.85 -2.65 10.42
CA VAL A 37 7.69 -1.98 9.83
C VAL A 37 7.56 -2.38 8.37
N LEU A 38 6.43 -3.00 8.00
CA LEU A 38 6.08 -3.29 6.61
C LEU A 38 5.18 -2.17 6.07
N MET A 39 5.56 -1.56 4.96
CA MET A 39 4.79 -0.46 4.35
C MET A 39 4.58 -0.69 2.86
N SER A 40 3.38 -0.38 2.36
CA SER A 40 3.10 -0.26 0.92
C SER A 40 3.59 1.10 0.44
N LEU A 41 4.35 1.11 -0.67
CA LEU A 41 4.80 2.34 -1.32
C LEU A 41 3.97 2.72 -2.55
N TYR A 42 3.01 1.89 -2.95
CA TYR A 42 2.14 2.19 -4.07
C TYR A 42 0.77 2.66 -3.56
N ASP A 43 0.34 3.84 -4.00
CA ASP A 43 -1.02 4.34 -3.82
C ASP A 43 -1.89 3.88 -5.00
N PRO A 44 -2.83 2.95 -4.78
CA PRO A 44 -3.69 2.45 -5.85
C PRO A 44 -4.76 3.45 -6.29
N ILE A 45 -5.08 4.46 -5.48
CA ILE A 45 -6.08 5.48 -5.81
C ILE A 45 -5.45 6.48 -6.80
N GLU A 46 -4.22 6.89 -6.52
CA GLU A 46 -3.49 7.85 -7.37
C GLU A 46 -2.61 7.18 -8.43
N SER A 47 -2.50 5.85 -8.40
CA SER A 47 -1.68 5.03 -9.29
C SER A 47 -0.22 5.51 -9.35
N LYS A 48 0.34 5.90 -8.21
CA LYS A 48 1.69 6.45 -8.08
C LYS A 48 2.45 5.80 -6.92
N PHE A 49 3.77 5.89 -6.96
CA PHE A 49 4.58 5.60 -5.79
C PHE A 49 4.58 6.82 -4.85
N ILE A 50 4.57 6.55 -3.54
CA ILE A 50 4.75 7.53 -2.46
C ILE A 50 6.22 7.90 -2.36
#